data_AF-A0AAC9ERK6-F1
#
_entry.id   AF-A0AAC9ERK6-F1
#
_cell.length_a   1.000
_cell.length_b   1.000
_cell.length_c   1.000
_cell.angle_alpha   90.00
_cell.angle_beta   90.00
_cell.angle_gamma   90.00
#
_symmetry.space_group_name_H-M   'P 1'
#
loop_
_entity.id
_entity.type
_entity.pdbx_description
1 polymer ?
#
loop_
_entity_poly.entity_id
_entity_poly.type
_entity_poly.pdbx_seq_one_letter_code
_entity_poly.pdbx_strand_id
1 'polypeptide(L)'
;MENSRRGLSVRAMVEMALFAGVAYVLMFVSLPIIPIVPYMKLDLSDLVVLLGMSLFGPAGAVLIAAVKELLYFVTTGLDIVNFIGVLTAFIADLALVLPISAVLKHHHQPTLKRQIVAVIVGTLTLTLVLSLANWWVITPLYLKVWGMSLGLPVNKLILLGVIPFNLIKGIVLGVLFILLSRRMTPWLAKHTLS
;
A
#
# COMPACT_ATOMS: atom_id res chain seq x y z
N MET A 1 -31.94 -8.43 -23.84
CA MET A 1 -30.91 -8.65 -22.80
C MET A 1 -29.59 -8.13 -23.36
N GLU A 2 -29.38 -6.82 -23.28
CA GLU A 2 -28.16 -6.20 -23.81
C GLU A 2 -27.11 -6.21 -22.71
N ASN A 3 -26.07 -7.00 -22.96
CA ASN A 3 -24.97 -7.26 -22.06
C ASN A 3 -24.04 -6.04 -22.10
N SER A 4 -24.35 -4.97 -21.36
CA SER A 4 -23.45 -3.82 -21.23
C SER A 4 -22.25 -4.24 -20.39
N ARG A 5 -21.20 -4.76 -21.03
CA ARG A 5 -19.86 -4.75 -20.45
C ARG A 5 -19.46 -3.28 -20.30
N ARG A 6 -19.81 -2.67 -19.16
CA ARG A 6 -19.31 -1.33 -18.78
C ARG A 6 -17.80 -1.48 -18.58
N GLY A 7 -17.02 -1.24 -19.64
CA GLY A 7 -15.58 -1.05 -19.53
C GLY A 7 -15.25 0.12 -18.59
N LEU A 8 -14.00 0.24 -18.18
CA LEU A 8 -13.53 1.40 -17.41
C LEU A 8 -13.89 2.68 -18.17
N SER A 9 -14.58 3.62 -17.52
CA SER A 9 -14.85 4.90 -18.16
C SER A 9 -13.53 5.65 -18.36
N VAL A 10 -13.39 6.37 -19.47
CA VAL A 10 -12.19 7.18 -19.77
C VAL A 10 -11.86 8.09 -18.60
N ARG A 11 -12.88 8.69 -17.97
CA ARG A 11 -12.74 9.50 -16.76
C ARG A 11 -12.08 8.72 -15.61
N ALA A 12 -12.59 7.52 -15.29
CA ALA A 12 -12.01 6.71 -14.21
C ALA A 12 -10.56 6.31 -14.50
N MET A 13 -10.23 6.01 -15.76
CA MET A 13 -8.84 5.72 -16.16
C MET A 13 -7.92 6.92 -15.94
N VAL A 14 -8.35 8.13 -16.35
CA VAL A 14 -7.58 9.36 -16.16
C VAL A 14 -7.41 9.67 -14.68
N GLU A 15 -8.46 9.57 -13.88
CA GLU A 15 -8.38 9.82 -12.43
C GLU A 15 -7.46 8.80 -11.74
N MET A 16 -7.55 7.50 -12.07
CA MET A 16 -6.62 6.49 -11.54
C MET A 16 -5.16 6.77 -11.95
N ALA A 17 -4.91 7.22 -13.19
CA ALA A 17 -3.57 7.60 -13.64
C ALA A 17 -3.02 8.80 -12.86
N LEU A 18 -3.85 9.80 -12.55
CA LEU A 18 -3.48 10.93 -11.70
C LEU A 18 -3.13 10.48 -10.27
N PHE A 19 -3.93 9.57 -9.69
CA PHE A 19 -3.63 8.98 -8.38
C PHE A 19 -2.29 8.24 -8.39
N ALA A 20 -2.03 7.42 -9.41
CA ALA A 20 -0.77 6.72 -9.55
C ALA A 20 0.42 7.68 -9.69
N GLY A 21 0.27 8.75 -10.48
CA GLY A 21 1.29 9.79 -10.64
C GLY A 21 1.61 10.53 -9.34
N VAL A 22 0.58 10.91 -8.57
CA VAL A 22 0.77 11.53 -7.25
C VAL A 22 1.45 10.55 -6.28
N ALA A 23 0.99 9.29 -6.24
CA ALA A 23 1.58 8.27 -5.39
C ALA A 23 3.07 8.06 -5.73
N TYR A 24 3.40 7.96 -7.01
CA TYR A 24 4.78 7.87 -7.51
C TYR A 24 5.66 9.02 -7.02
N VAL A 25 5.19 10.27 -7.12
CA VAL A 25 5.97 11.44 -6.64
C VAL A 25 6.21 11.35 -5.13
N LEU A 26 5.22 10.89 -4.36
CA LEU A 26 5.35 10.77 -2.91
C LEU A 26 6.37 9.70 -2.47
N MET A 27 6.68 8.70 -3.31
CA MET A 27 7.69 7.69 -2.99
C MET A 27 9.11 8.28 -2.85
N PHE A 28 9.40 9.40 -3.52
CA PHE A 28 10.67 10.11 -3.38
C PHE A 28 10.80 10.82 -2.02
N VAL A 29 9.68 11.05 -1.33
CA VAL A 29 9.63 11.65 0.01
C VAL A 29 9.43 10.53 1.03
N SER A 30 10.36 9.58 1.04
CA SER A 30 10.33 8.39 1.91
C SER A 30 11.36 8.46 3.03
N LEU A 31 10.96 8.02 4.23
CA LEU A 31 11.78 8.10 5.45
C LEU A 31 12.04 6.71 6.03
N PRO A 32 13.29 6.31 6.30
CA PRO A 32 13.59 5.11 7.07
C PRO A 32 13.29 5.37 8.55
N ILE A 33 12.33 4.64 9.12
CA ILE A 33 11.88 4.87 10.50
C ILE A 33 12.63 4.00 11.51
N ILE A 34 13.01 2.78 11.12
CA ILE A 34 13.70 1.84 12.01
C ILE A 34 15.13 1.63 11.53
N PRO A 35 16.15 2.11 12.27
CA PRO A 35 17.55 2.06 11.85
C PRO A 35 18.10 0.66 11.54
N ILE A 36 17.58 -0.38 12.21
CA ILE A 36 18.03 -1.78 12.04
C ILE A 36 17.61 -2.40 10.70
N VAL A 37 16.62 -1.81 10.03
CA VAL A 37 16.10 -2.22 8.71
C VAL A 37 16.01 -0.99 7.79
N PRO A 38 17.15 -0.38 7.43
CA PRO A 38 17.18 0.94 6.75
C PRO A 38 16.63 0.91 5.33
N TYR A 39 16.46 -0.28 4.76
CA TYR A 39 15.83 -0.51 3.46
C TYR A 39 14.30 -0.42 3.50
N MET A 40 13.69 -0.46 4.68
CA MET A 40 12.25 -0.30 4.86
C MET A 40 11.93 1.18 5.11
N LYS A 41 11.24 1.81 4.16
CA LYS A 41 10.89 3.24 4.23
C LYS A 41 9.38 3.45 4.27
N LEU A 42 8.96 4.44 5.06
CA LEU A 42 7.60 4.93 5.08
C LEU A 42 7.48 6.15 4.16
N ASP A 43 6.43 6.17 3.35
CA ASP A 43 6.00 7.31 2.56
C ASP A 43 4.46 7.38 2.55
N LEU A 44 3.93 8.44 1.94
CA LEU A 44 2.49 8.68 1.84
C LEU A 44 1.87 8.17 0.54
N SER A 45 2.61 7.44 -0.30
CA SER A 45 2.08 6.91 -1.56
C SER A 45 0.97 5.88 -1.35
N ASP A 46 1.11 5.01 -0.35
CA ASP A 46 0.13 3.98 0.02
C ASP A 46 -1.19 4.60 0.52
N LEU A 47 -1.13 5.79 1.13
CA LEU A 47 -2.33 6.54 1.50
C LEU A 47 -3.12 6.96 0.26
N VAL A 48 -2.44 7.37 -0.81
CA VAL A 48 -3.09 7.70 -2.09
C VAL A 48 -3.76 6.46 -2.68
N VAL A 49 -3.13 5.29 -2.58
CA VAL A 49 -3.72 4.01 -2.99
C VAL A 49 -4.99 3.70 -2.19
N LEU A 50 -4.97 3.87 -0.85
CA LEU A 50 -6.15 3.67 0.01
C LEU A 50 -7.29 4.65 -0.30
N LEU A 51 -6.98 5.89 -0.66
CA LEU A 51 -7.99 6.85 -1.12
C LEU A 51 -8.55 6.44 -2.49
N GLY A 52 -7.69 5.97 -3.40
CA GLY A 52 -8.07 5.38 -4.68
C GLY A 52 -9.01 4.18 -4.52
N MET A 53 -8.79 3.32 -3.51
CA MET A 53 -9.69 2.22 -3.16
C MET A 53 -11.10 2.71 -2.81
N SER A 54 -11.23 3.85 -2.13
CA SER A 54 -12.54 4.41 -1.77
C SER A 54 -13.30 4.96 -2.96
N LEU A 55 -12.59 5.29 -4.05
CA LEU A 55 -13.15 5.91 -5.26
C LEU A 55 -13.44 4.88 -6.35
N PHE A 56 -12.49 3.98 -6.59
CA PHE A 56 -12.48 3.07 -7.74
C PHE A 56 -12.62 1.60 -7.31
N GLY A 57 -12.79 1.35 -6.01
CA GLY A 57 -12.83 0.01 -5.44
C GLY A 57 -11.46 -0.67 -5.40
N PRO A 58 -11.42 -1.93 -4.93
CA PRO A 58 -10.17 -2.66 -4.73
C PRO A 58 -9.40 -2.85 -6.03
N ALA A 59 -10.07 -3.16 -7.15
CA ALA A 59 -9.40 -3.35 -8.44
C ALA A 59 -8.70 -2.06 -8.93
N GLY A 60 -9.34 -0.90 -8.78
CA GLY A 60 -8.73 0.38 -9.14
C GLY A 60 -7.52 0.71 -8.26
N ALA A 61 -7.60 0.42 -6.96
CA ALA A 61 -6.46 0.59 -6.06
C ALA A 61 -5.27 -0.32 -6.43
N VAL A 62 -5.52 -1.58 -6.78
CA VAL A 62 -4.48 -2.50 -7.28
C VAL A 62 -3.81 -1.94 -8.54
N LEU A 63 -4.59 -1.38 -9.47
CA LEU A 63 -4.04 -0.74 -10.67
C LEU A 63 -3.20 0.50 -10.33
N ILE A 64 -3.67 1.35 -9.42
CA ILE A 64 -2.92 2.54 -8.97
C ILE A 64 -1.59 2.11 -8.34
N ALA A 65 -1.60 1.10 -7.45
CA ALA A 65 -0.41 0.55 -6.83
C ALA A 65 0.55 -0.06 -7.86
N ALA A 66 0.04 -0.83 -8.82
CA ALA A 66 0.89 -1.42 -9.85
C ALA A 66 1.57 -0.36 -10.73
N VAL A 67 0.82 0.68 -11.12
CA VAL A 67 1.35 1.75 -11.96
C VAL A 67 2.36 2.61 -11.21
N LYS A 68 2.10 2.99 -9.95
CA LYS A 68 3.07 3.81 -9.17
C LYS A 68 4.41 3.07 -9.01
N GLU A 69 4.36 1.77 -8.72
CA GLU A 69 5.56 0.95 -8.48
C GLU A 69 6.34 0.70 -9.77
N LEU A 70 5.63 0.48 -10.88
CA LEU A 70 6.26 0.37 -12.19
C LEU A 70 6.97 1.67 -12.60
N LEU A 71 6.31 2.81 -12.39
CA LEU A 71 6.93 4.12 -12.66
C LEU A 71 8.16 4.34 -11.80
N TYR A 72 8.09 4.02 -10.50
CA TYR A 72 9.22 4.12 -9.60
C TYR A 72 10.37 3.21 -10.02
N PHE A 73 10.08 1.97 -10.41
CA PHE A 73 11.10 1.02 -10.88
C PHE A 73 11.84 1.52 -12.12
N VAL A 74 11.10 1.95 -13.14
CA VAL A 74 11.68 2.39 -14.42
C VAL A 74 12.51 3.66 -14.26
N THR A 75 12.19 4.51 -13.29
CA THR A 75 12.85 5.81 -13.10
C THR A 75 14.00 5.78 -12.09
N THR A 76 13.98 4.87 -11.12
CA THR A 76 15.02 4.76 -10.08
C THR A 76 16.10 3.71 -10.38
N GLY A 77 15.86 2.84 -11.37
CA GLY A 77 16.84 1.89 -11.87
C GLY A 77 16.26 0.49 -12.04
N LEU A 78 16.50 -0.11 -13.22
CA LEU A 78 16.05 -1.46 -13.56
C LEU A 78 17.01 -2.55 -13.04
N ASP A 79 17.47 -2.42 -11.80
CA ASP A 79 18.32 -3.40 -11.14
C ASP A 79 17.55 -4.30 -10.17
N ILE A 80 18.18 -5.40 -9.76
CA ILE A 80 17.55 -6.41 -8.93
C ILE A 80 17.20 -5.92 -7.52
N VAL A 81 17.97 -4.98 -6.95
CA VAL A 81 17.71 -4.45 -5.60
C VAL A 81 16.46 -3.59 -5.62
N ASN A 82 16.37 -2.70 -6.61
CA ASN A 82 15.18 -1.89 -6.83
C ASN A 82 13.96 -2.76 -7.16
N PHE A 83 14.13 -3.80 -7.98
CA PHE A 83 13.04 -4.75 -8.29
C PHE A 83 12.47 -5.43 -7.03
N ILE A 84 13.32 -5.88 -6.11
CA ILE A 84 12.87 -6.47 -4.84
C ILE A 84 12.10 -5.43 -4.01
N GLY A 85 12.59 -4.19 -3.99
CA GLY A 85 11.97 -3.07 -3.27
C GLY A 85 10.56 -2.78 -3.77
N VAL A 86 10.39 -2.54 -5.07
CA VAL A 86 9.07 -2.22 -5.67
C VAL A 86 8.09 -3.39 -5.58
N LEU A 87 8.58 -4.63 -5.72
CA LEU A 87 7.72 -5.80 -5.57
C LEU A 87 7.25 -5.96 -4.11
N THR A 88 8.14 -5.69 -3.16
CA THR A 88 7.79 -5.71 -1.73
C THR A 88 6.78 -4.62 -1.39
N ALA A 89 6.97 -3.41 -1.90
CA ALA A 89 6.05 -2.29 -1.71
C ALA A 89 4.67 -2.58 -2.34
N PHE A 90 4.63 -3.14 -3.54
CA PHE A 90 3.38 -3.59 -4.16
C PHE A 90 2.66 -4.67 -3.32
N ILE A 91 3.38 -5.67 -2.81
CA ILE A 91 2.80 -6.69 -1.92
C ILE A 91 2.25 -6.04 -0.64
N ALA A 92 2.95 -5.03 -0.10
CA ALA A 92 2.51 -4.26 1.07
C ALA A 92 1.17 -3.57 0.81
N ASP A 93 1.05 -2.88 -0.33
CA ASP A 93 -0.20 -2.23 -0.76
C ASP A 93 -1.34 -3.25 -0.82
N LEU A 94 -1.14 -4.39 -1.47
CA LEU A 94 -2.17 -5.43 -1.57
C LEU A 94 -2.57 -5.98 -0.19
N ALA A 95 -1.58 -6.26 0.66
CA ALA A 95 -1.78 -6.82 1.99
C ALA A 95 -2.49 -5.85 2.95
N LEU A 96 -2.47 -4.55 2.66
CA LEU A 96 -3.19 -3.52 3.42
C LEU A 96 -4.56 -3.21 2.81
N VAL A 97 -4.62 -2.96 1.50
CA VAL A 97 -5.80 -2.47 0.78
C VAL A 97 -6.89 -3.54 0.70
N LEU A 98 -6.55 -4.78 0.35
CA LEU A 98 -7.55 -5.84 0.12
C LEU A 98 -8.34 -6.18 1.39
N PRO A 99 -7.72 -6.42 2.57
CA PRO A 99 -8.48 -6.66 3.80
C PRO A 99 -9.29 -5.44 4.26
N ILE A 100 -8.75 -4.21 4.12
CA ILE A 100 -9.52 -2.99 4.43
C ILE A 100 -10.76 -2.92 3.52
N SER A 101 -10.58 -3.12 2.22
CA SER A 101 -11.69 -3.13 1.25
C SER A 101 -12.72 -4.22 1.58
N ALA A 102 -12.28 -5.40 2.01
CA ALA A 102 -13.17 -6.50 2.36
C ALA A 102 -14.02 -6.16 3.59
N VAL A 103 -13.40 -5.58 4.63
CA VAL A 103 -14.11 -5.14 5.84
C VAL A 103 -15.02 -3.95 5.55
N LEU A 104 -14.67 -3.07 4.60
CA LEU A 104 -15.49 -1.90 4.25
C LEU A 104 -16.57 -2.18 3.19
N LYS A 105 -16.51 -3.34 2.52
CA LYS A 105 -17.38 -3.75 1.41
C LYS A 105 -18.86 -3.49 1.72
N HIS A 106 -19.59 -2.95 0.73
CA HIS A 106 -21.02 -2.61 0.76
C HIS A 106 -21.45 -1.45 1.67
N HIS A 107 -20.53 -0.63 2.18
CA HIS A 107 -20.90 0.55 2.96
C HIS A 107 -20.34 1.81 2.34
N HIS A 108 -21.23 2.62 1.75
CA HIS A 108 -20.89 3.91 1.17
C HIS A 108 -20.45 4.94 2.22
N GLN A 109 -20.94 4.81 3.46
CA GLN A 109 -20.57 5.67 4.59
C GLN A 109 -20.32 4.81 5.84
N PRO A 110 -19.14 4.18 5.95
CA PRO A 110 -18.83 3.32 7.08
C PRO A 110 -18.74 4.13 8.39
N THR A 111 -19.25 3.55 9.47
CA THR A 111 -19.12 4.13 10.82
C THR A 111 -17.65 4.17 11.25
N LEU A 112 -17.31 5.05 12.20
CA LEU A 112 -15.92 5.21 12.68
C LEU A 112 -15.40 3.88 13.22
N LYS A 113 -16.24 3.18 13.99
CA LYS A 113 -15.94 1.85 14.52
C LYS A 113 -15.57 0.87 13.41
N ARG A 114 -16.33 0.84 12.30
CA ARG A 114 -16.05 -0.07 11.18
C ARG A 114 -14.77 0.30 10.44
N GLN A 115 -14.48 1.60 10.28
CA GLN A 115 -13.21 2.04 9.69
C GLN A 115 -12.00 1.67 10.56
N ILE A 116 -12.12 1.83 11.89
CA ILE A 116 -11.09 1.39 12.85
C ILE A 116 -10.86 -0.12 12.72
N VAL A 117 -11.93 -0.92 12.72
CA VAL A 117 -11.82 -2.38 12.55
C VAL A 117 -11.15 -2.73 11.21
N ALA A 118 -11.53 -2.06 10.12
CA ALA A 118 -10.91 -2.28 8.81
C ALA A 118 -9.39 -2.02 8.84
N VAL A 119 -8.98 -0.89 9.42
CA VAL A 119 -7.57 -0.51 9.56
C VAL A 119 -6.81 -1.51 10.44
N ILE A 120 -7.40 -1.97 11.55
CA ILE A 120 -6.78 -2.99 12.41
C ILE A 120 -6.54 -4.28 11.63
N VAL A 121 -7.58 -4.78 10.94
CA VAL A 121 -7.47 -6.01 10.13
C VAL A 121 -6.41 -5.83 9.05
N GLY A 122 -6.42 -4.72 8.32
CA GLY A 122 -5.41 -4.44 7.29
C GLY A 122 -3.99 -4.33 7.82
N THR A 123 -3.80 -3.67 8.98
CA THR A 123 -2.47 -3.54 9.61
C THR A 123 -1.93 -4.89 10.05
N LEU A 124 -2.78 -5.74 10.63
CA LEU A 124 -2.39 -7.10 11.03
C LEU A 124 -2.07 -7.98 9.82
N THR A 125 -2.87 -7.90 8.75
CA THR A 125 -2.59 -8.63 7.49
C THR A 125 -1.29 -8.16 6.85
N LEU A 126 -1.08 -6.84 6.71
CA LEU A 126 0.18 -6.26 6.23
C LEU A 126 1.38 -6.79 7.02
N THR A 127 1.30 -6.71 8.35
CA THR A 127 2.38 -7.13 9.25
C THR A 127 2.66 -8.62 9.10
N LEU A 128 1.63 -9.46 9.07
CA LEU A 128 1.77 -10.90 8.92
C LEU A 128 2.40 -11.27 7.57
N VAL A 129 1.84 -10.76 6.48
CA VAL A 129 2.29 -11.06 5.11
C VAL A 129 3.73 -10.63 4.92
N LEU A 130 4.08 -9.40 5.30
CA LEU A 130 5.45 -8.93 5.14
C LEU A 130 6.44 -9.57 6.10
N SER A 131 6.02 -9.99 7.30
CA SER A 131 6.91 -10.75 8.19
C SER A 131 7.25 -12.12 7.59
N LEU A 132 6.27 -12.84 7.06
CA LEU A 132 6.48 -14.12 6.39
C LEU A 132 7.32 -13.96 5.12
N ALA A 133 7.00 -12.98 4.29
CA ALA A 133 7.74 -12.70 3.06
C ALA A 133 9.20 -12.30 3.35
N ASN A 134 9.45 -11.47 4.37
CA ASN A 134 10.81 -11.12 4.80
C ASN A 134 11.55 -12.28 5.43
N TRP A 135 10.86 -13.21 6.08
CA TRP A 135 11.51 -14.39 6.63
C TRP A 135 12.02 -15.34 5.57
N TRP A 136 11.16 -15.69 4.61
CA TRP A 136 11.50 -16.74 3.65
C TRP A 136 12.23 -16.23 2.42
N VAL A 137 11.97 -14.98 1.98
CA VAL A 137 12.40 -14.52 0.66
C VAL A 137 13.09 -13.17 0.72
N ILE A 138 12.41 -12.11 1.18
CA ILE A 138 12.86 -10.72 0.96
C ILE A 138 14.17 -10.43 1.70
N THR A 139 14.23 -10.59 3.02
CA THR A 139 15.46 -10.27 3.78
C THR A 139 16.64 -11.14 3.36
N PRO A 140 16.53 -12.48 3.25
CA PRO A 140 17.65 -13.30 2.77
C PRO A 140 18.15 -12.91 1.38
N LEU A 141 17.24 -12.62 0.45
CA LEU A 141 17.59 -12.20 -0.90
C LEU A 141 18.29 -10.84 -0.89
N TYR A 142 17.77 -9.90 -0.10
CA TYR A 142 18.34 -8.56 0.03
C TYR A 142 19.77 -8.61 0.61
N LEU A 143 20.01 -9.37 1.68
CA LEU A 143 21.35 -9.56 2.26
C LEU A 143 22.34 -10.18 1.25
N LYS A 144 21.87 -11.15 0.45
CA LYS A 144 22.70 -11.81 -0.58
C LYS A 144 23.07 -10.88 -1.74
N VAL A 145 22.09 -10.15 -2.26
CA VAL A 145 22.25 -9.30 -3.45
C VAL A 145 23.00 -8.01 -3.10
N TRP A 146 22.69 -7.42 -1.95
CA TRP A 146 23.28 -6.14 -1.54
C TRP A 146 24.64 -6.30 -0.85
N GLY A 147 25.09 -7.54 -0.63
CA GLY A 147 26.37 -7.83 0.03
C GLY A 147 26.49 -7.30 1.46
N MET A 148 25.36 -6.91 2.05
CA MET A 148 25.30 -6.19 3.32
C MET A 148 25.10 -7.18 4.45
N SER A 149 26.00 -7.20 5.43
CA SER A 149 25.78 -7.91 6.69
C SER A 149 25.22 -6.96 7.72
N LEU A 150 23.95 -7.14 8.11
CA LEU A 150 23.30 -6.33 9.15
C LEU A 150 23.68 -6.77 10.58
N GLY A 151 24.65 -7.66 10.73
CA GLY A 151 25.20 -8.10 12.02
C GLY A 151 24.22 -8.89 12.91
N LEU A 152 23.00 -9.15 12.42
CA LEU A 152 21.96 -9.84 13.16
C LEU A 152 21.37 -10.98 12.33
N PRO A 153 20.96 -12.08 13.00
CA PRO A 153 20.26 -13.15 12.32
C PRO A 153 18.88 -12.68 11.86
N VAL A 154 18.40 -13.27 10.74
CA VAL A 154 17.17 -12.88 10.06
C VAL A 154 15.95 -12.87 11.00
N ASN A 155 15.84 -13.83 11.92
CA ASN A 155 14.77 -13.88 12.91
C ASN A 155 14.71 -12.63 13.82
N LYS A 156 15.87 -12.10 14.23
CA LYS A 156 15.94 -10.86 15.03
C LYS A 156 15.60 -9.63 14.18
N LEU A 157 16.01 -9.59 12.92
CA LEU A 157 15.64 -8.51 11.99
C LEU A 157 14.11 -8.46 11.77
N ILE A 158 13.47 -9.61 11.66
CA ILE A 158 12.00 -9.67 11.53
C ILE A 158 11.34 -9.18 12.80
N LEU A 159 11.74 -9.72 13.95
CA LEU A 159 11.10 -9.43 15.23
C LEU A 159 11.27 -7.97 15.65
N LEU A 160 12.47 -7.41 15.48
CA LEU A 160 12.84 -6.07 15.97
C LEU A 160 12.76 -4.98 14.89
N GLY A 161 12.66 -5.37 13.62
CA GLY A 161 12.61 -4.44 12.49
C GLY A 161 11.32 -4.56 11.69
N VAL A 162 11.13 -5.69 11.01
CA VAL A 162 10.03 -5.87 10.04
C VAL A 162 8.65 -5.76 10.70
N ILE A 163 8.43 -6.46 11.82
CA ILE A 163 7.16 -6.42 12.55
C ILE A 163 6.84 -4.99 13.04
N PRO A 164 7.70 -4.33 13.84
CA PRO A 164 7.40 -2.99 14.32
C PRO A 164 7.27 -1.96 13.20
N PHE A 165 8.07 -2.07 12.13
CA PHE A 165 7.96 -1.18 10.97
C PHE A 165 6.56 -1.27 10.34
N ASN A 166 6.07 -2.48 10.07
CA ASN A 166 4.78 -2.68 9.40
C ASN A 166 3.58 -2.32 10.29
N LEU A 167 3.69 -2.51 11.60
CA LEU A 167 2.68 -2.02 12.56
C LEU A 167 2.61 -0.49 12.54
N ILE A 168 3.75 0.20 12.63
CA ILE A 168 3.82 1.67 12.57
C ILE A 168 3.25 2.17 11.25
N LYS A 169 3.70 1.57 10.13
CA LYS A 169 3.23 1.91 8.79
C LYS A 169 1.72 1.77 8.66
N GLY A 170 1.15 0.63 9.05
CA GLY A 170 -0.29 0.40 8.99
C GLY A 170 -1.10 1.35 9.86
N ILE A 171 -0.63 1.65 11.08
CA ILE A 171 -1.29 2.61 11.98
C ILE A 171 -1.27 4.03 11.39
N VAL A 172 -0.11 4.51 10.96
CA VAL A 172 0.02 5.88 10.41
C VAL A 172 -0.86 6.06 9.18
N LEU A 173 -0.74 5.15 8.21
CA LEU A 173 -1.54 5.19 6.98
C LEU A 173 -3.04 5.03 7.28
N GLY A 174 -3.39 4.13 8.20
CA GLY A 174 -4.77 3.89 8.61
C GLY A 174 -5.42 5.09 9.28
N VAL A 175 -4.72 5.76 10.20
CA VAL A 175 -5.22 6.99 10.85
C VAL A 175 -5.46 8.09 9.81
N LEU A 176 -4.48 8.33 8.93
CA LEU A 176 -4.60 9.32 7.88
C LEU A 176 -5.74 8.99 6.91
N PHE A 177 -5.89 7.72 6.55
CA PHE A 177 -6.99 7.23 5.72
C PHE A 177 -8.35 7.51 6.35
N ILE A 178 -8.54 7.23 7.65
CA ILE A 178 -9.80 7.49 8.35
C ILE A 178 -10.14 9.00 8.34
N LEU A 179 -9.16 9.85 8.65
CA LEU A 179 -9.34 11.30 8.69
C LEU A 179 -9.73 11.86 7.31
N LEU A 180 -9.02 11.46 6.27
CA LEU A 180 -9.24 11.94 4.91
C LEU A 180 -10.53 11.36 4.29
N SER A 181 -10.77 10.05 4.41
CA SER A 181 -11.97 9.43 3.87
C SER A 181 -13.25 10.05 4.44
N ARG A 182 -13.27 10.35 5.74
CA ARG A 182 -14.40 11.04 6.39
C ARG A 182 -14.61 12.45 5.88
N ARG A 183 -13.53 13.21 5.67
CA ARG A 183 -13.59 14.56 5.10
C ARG A 183 -14.04 14.54 3.64
N MET A 184 -13.72 13.48 2.91
CA MET A 184 -14.10 13.29 1.51
C MET A 184 -15.52 12.75 1.32
N THR A 185 -16.16 12.18 2.35
CA THR A 185 -17.53 11.61 2.28
C THR A 185 -18.54 12.52 1.56
N PRO A 186 -18.64 13.84 1.85
CA PRO A 186 -19.60 14.71 1.17
C PRO A 186 -19.33 14.89 -0.33
N TRP A 187 -18.06 14.78 -0.75
CA TRP A 187 -17.65 14.87 -2.15
C TRP A 187 -17.84 13.52 -2.86
N LEU A 188 -17.48 12.42 -2.19
CA LEU A 188 -17.69 11.04 -2.64
C LEU A 188 -19.17 10.76 -2.92
N ALA A 189 -20.06 11.18 -2.02
CA ALA A 189 -21.51 11.01 -2.17
C ALA A 189 -22.06 11.70 -3.44
N LYS A 190 -21.38 12.73 -3.97
CA LYS A 190 -21.78 13.44 -5.20
C LYS A 190 -21.19 12.86 -6.49
N HIS A 191 -20.13 12.06 -6.39
CA HIS A 191 -19.33 11.62 -7.55
C HIS A 191 -19.10 10.11 -7.62
N THR A 192 -19.71 9.32 -6.73
CA THR A 192 -19.68 7.86 -6.85
C THR A 192 -20.48 7.48 -8.09
N LEU A 193 -19.78 7.05 -9.14
CA LEU A 193 -20.39 6.57 -10.39
C LEU A 193 -21.11 5.26 -10.08
N SER A 194 -22.45 5.30 -9.97
CA SER A 194 -23.33 4.13 -9.99
C SER A 194 -23.51 3.60 -11.41
#